data_AF-A0A0F5FIS5-F1
#
_entry.id   AF-A0A0F5FIS5-F1
#
_cell.length_a   1.000
_cell.length_b   1.000
_cell.length_c   1.000
_cell.angle_alpha   90.00
_cell.angle_beta   90.00
_cell.angle_gamma   90.00
#
_symmetry.space_group_name_H-M   'P 1'
#
loop_
_entity.id
_entity.type
_entity.pdbx_description
1 polymer ?
#
loop_
_entity_poly.entity_id
_entity_poly.type
_entity_poly.pdbx_seq_one_letter_code
_entity_poly.pdbx_strand_id
1 'polypeptide(L)' 'MAGQKLAFGKLAAKDYAMGVAFVAVGFAIVFGLSSSAGFEIEPFLLVIASVVVGAVAWVQYLRKRDD' A
#
# COMPACT_ATOMS: atom_id res chain seq x y z
N MET A 1 -15.52 17.32 2.19
CA MET A 1 -15.20 15.89 2.02
C MET A 1 -15.52 15.20 3.33
N ALA A 2 -16.73 14.67 3.47
CA ALA A 2 -17.22 14.14 4.74
C ALA A 2 -16.29 13.02 5.21
N GLY A 3 -15.82 13.13 6.45
CA GLY A 3 -14.91 12.17 7.06
C GLY A 3 -15.59 10.83 7.27
N GLN A 4 -15.58 9.97 6.24
CA GLN A 4 -15.71 8.54 6.47
C GLN A 4 -14.53 8.11 7.33
N LYS A 5 -14.80 7.94 8.64
CA LYS A 5 -13.87 7.29 9.55
C LYS A 5 -13.75 5.85 9.10
N LEU A 6 -12.61 5.48 8.53
CA LEU A 6 -12.24 4.09 8.29
C LEU A 6 -12.44 3.33 9.60
N ALA A 7 -13.41 2.43 9.63
CA ALA A 7 -13.70 1.63 10.81
C ALA A 7 -12.70 0.48 10.91
N PHE A 8 -11.44 0.81 11.25
CA PHE A 8 -10.37 -0.17 11.39
C PHE A 8 -10.73 -1.31 12.35
N GLY A 9 -11.61 -1.06 13.33
CA GLY A 9 -12.13 -2.09 14.25
C GLY A 9 -13.15 -3.07 13.66
N LYS A 10 -13.56 -2.91 12.39
CA LYS A 10 -14.49 -3.81 11.66
C LYS A 10 -13.83 -4.52 10.48
N LEU A 11 -12.51 -4.46 10.37
CA LEU A 11 -11.78 -5.12 9.28
C LEU A 11 -11.83 -6.63 9.49
N ALA A 12 -12.27 -7.36 8.46
CA ALA A 12 -12.19 -8.82 8.45
C ALA A 12 -10.76 -9.25 8.09
N ALA A 13 -10.39 -10.50 8.41
CA ALA A 13 -9.07 -11.05 8.08
C ALA A 13 -8.71 -10.90 6.58
N LYS A 14 -9.70 -10.99 5.70
CA LYS A 14 -9.55 -10.78 4.25
C LYS A 14 -9.07 -9.36 3.90
N ASP A 15 -9.47 -8.35 4.66
CA ASP A 15 -9.10 -6.96 4.38
C ASP A 15 -7.65 -6.69 4.75
N TYR A 16 -7.17 -7.32 5.83
CA TYR A 16 -5.75 -7.32 6.18
C TYR A 16 -4.90 -8.08 5.17
N ALA A 17 -5.38 -9.23 4.68
CA ALA A 17 -4.69 -9.98 3.62
C ALA A 17 -4.57 -9.15 2.33
N MET A 18 -5.61 -8.39 1.97
CA MET A 18 -5.53 -7.43 0.85
C MET A 18 -4.50 -6.34 1.11
N GLY A 19 -4.40 -5.81 2.33
CA GLY A 19 -3.35 -4.84 2.68
C GLY A 19 -1.94 -5.38 2.44
N VAL A 20 -1.67 -6.63 2.85
CA VAL A 20 -0.37 -7.30 2.59
C VAL A 20 -0.13 -7.45 1.08
N ALA A 21 -1.14 -7.85 0.32
CA ALA A 21 -1.03 -7.96 -1.14
C ALA A 21 -0.71 -6.60 -1.79
N PHE A 22 -1.35 -5.51 -1.36
CA PHE A 22 -1.04 -4.17 -1.87
C PHE A 22 0.37 -3.71 -1.54
N VAL A 23 0.90 -4.03 -0.35
CA VAL A 23 2.30 -3.75 -0.01
C VAL A 23 3.27 -4.57 -0.85
N ALA A 24 2.98 -5.85 -1.08
CA ALA A 24 3.80 -6.70 -1.95
C ALA A 24 3.82 -6.18 -3.41
N VAL A 25 2.67 -5.75 -3.93
CA VAL A 25 2.57 -5.13 -5.26
C VAL A 25 3.30 -3.79 -5.29
N GLY A 26 3.15 -2.95 -4.25
CA GLY A 26 3.89 -1.70 -4.10
C GLY A 26 5.40 -1.92 -4.14
N PHE A 27 5.89 -2.96 -3.45
CA PHE A 27 7.29 -3.37 -3.50
C PHE A 27 7.73 -3.76 -4.90
N ALA A 28 6.97 -4.62 -5.59
CA ALA A 28 7.29 -5.03 -6.95
C ALA A 28 7.37 -3.84 -7.91
N ILE A 29 6.45 -2.87 -7.78
CA ILE A 29 6.44 -1.66 -8.60
C ILE A 29 7.67 -0.79 -8.31
N VAL A 30 7.93 -0.47 -7.04
CA VAL A 30 9.07 0.39 -6.65
C VAL A 30 10.40 -0.26 -7.01
N PHE A 31 10.54 -1.56 -6.77
CA PHE A 31 11.72 -2.33 -7.13
C PHE A 31 11.92 -2.40 -8.65
N GLY A 32 10.84 -2.65 -9.41
CA GLY A 32 10.86 -2.62 -10.88
C GLY A 32 11.27 -1.25 -11.40
N LEU A 33 10.77 -0.17 -10.81
CA LEU A 33 11.13 1.20 -11.18
C LEU A 33 12.62 1.47 -10.89
N SER A 34 13.08 1.14 -9.68
CA SER A 34 14.47 1.33 -9.25
C SER A 34 15.45 0.62 -10.17
N SER A 35 15.16 -0.64 -10.51
CA SER A 35 15.99 -1.45 -11.41
C SER A 35 15.97 -0.95 -12.85
N SER A 36 14.83 -0.46 -13.35
CA SER A 36 14.73 0.09 -14.71
C SER A 36 15.38 1.46 -14.88
N ALA A 37 15.39 2.28 -13.82
CA ALA A 37 15.89 3.65 -13.87
C ALA A 37 17.38 3.76 -13.53
N GLY A 38 18.04 2.66 -13.13
CA GLY A 38 19.44 2.64 -12.75
C GLY A 38 19.76 3.43 -11.47
N PHE A 39 18.74 3.74 -10.67
CA PHE A 39 18.93 4.39 -9.37
C PHE A 39 19.13 3.32 -8.30
N GLU A 40 20.27 3.39 -7.62
CA GLU A 40 20.48 2.67 -6.36
C GLU A 40 19.71 3.40 -5.26
N ILE A 41 18.49 2.92 -4.98
CA ILE A 41 17.71 3.38 -3.84
C ILE A 41 18.21 2.62 -2.62
N GLU A 42 18.56 3.37 -1.57
CA GLU A 42 18.97 2.78 -0.30
C GLU A 42 17.89 1.82 0.21
N PRO A 43 18.23 0.62 0.73
CA PRO A 43 17.25 -0.41 1.03
C PRO A 43 16.12 0.06 1.95
N PHE A 44 16.44 0.96 2.89
CA PHE A 44 15.45 1.53 3.80
C PHE A 44 14.44 2.43 3.06
N LEU A 45 14.91 3.25 2.10
CA LEU A 45 14.05 4.13 1.29
C LEU A 45 13.14 3.30 0.38
N LEU A 46 13.66 2.22 -0.18
CA LEU A 46 12.89 1.32 -1.04
C LEU A 46 11.74 0.67 -0.26
N VAL A 47 12.00 0.22 0.98
CA VAL A 47 10.97 -0.32 1.87
C VAL A 47 9.94 0.76 2.23
N ILE A 48 10.37 1.96 2.63
CA ILE A 48 9.45 3.05 2.98
C ILE A 48 8.55 3.40 1.79
N ALA A 49 9.13 3.61 0.60
CA ALA A 49 8.37 3.95 -0.60
C ALA A 49 7.33 2.86 -0.93
N SER A 50 7.73 1.59 -0.84
CA SER A 50 6.86 0.44 -1.09
C SER A 50 5.69 0.35 -0.10
N VAL A 51 5.99 0.54 1.19
CA VAL A 51 4.97 0.54 2.26
C VAL A 51 4.01 1.70 2.10
N VAL A 52 4.50 2.89 1.76
CA VAL A 52 3.64 4.07 1.53
C VAL A 52 2.70 3.84 0.34
N VAL A 53 3.23 3.35 -0.79
CA VAL A 53 2.42 3.05 -1.98
C VAL A 53 1.36 1.99 -1.66
N GLY A 54 1.75 0.88 -1.02
CA GLY A 54 0.84 -0.19 -0.64
C GLY A 54 -0.22 0.25 0.37
N ALA A 55 0.17 1.03 1.38
CA ALA A 55 -0.76 1.54 2.40
C ALA A 55 -1.78 2.52 1.80
N VAL A 56 -1.35 3.41 0.90
CA VAL A 56 -2.28 4.32 0.21
C VAL A 56 -3.25 3.54 -0.66
N ALA A 57 -2.78 2.55 -1.43
CA ALA A 57 -3.64 1.71 -2.25
C ALA A 57 -4.66 0.93 -1.40
N TRP A 58 -4.21 0.38 -0.26
CA TRP A 58 -5.09 -0.33 0.67
C TRP A 58 -6.15 0.59 1.29
N VAL A 59 -5.76 1.80 1.71
CA VAL A 59 -6.69 2.80 2.24
C VAL A 59 -7.74 3.19 1.19
N GLN A 60 -7.35 3.35 -0.07
CA GLN A 60 -8.30 3.64 -1.15
C GLN A 60 -9.24 2.47 -1.42
N TYR A 61 -8.75 1.23 -1.34
CA TYR A 61 -9.59 0.02 -1.40
C TYR A 61 -10.62 0.00 -0.27
N LEU A 62 -10.21 0.28 0.98
CA LEU A 62 -11.12 0.29 2.12
C LEU A 62 -12.19 1.38 2.00
N ARG A 63 -11.83 2.57 1.52
CA ARG A 63 -12.81 3.65 1.25
C ARG A 63 -13.87 3.22 0.25
N LYS A 64 -13.46 2.65 -0.89
CA LYS A 64 -14.38 2.17 -1.93
C LYS A 64 -15.29 1.02 -1.47
N ARG A 65 -14.90 0.29 -0.44
CA ARG A 65 -15.70 -0.80 0.13
C ARG A 65 -16.78 -0.29 1.09
N ASP A 66 -16.51 0.81 1.77
CA ASP A 66 -17.39 1.43 2.76
C ASP A 66 -18.27 2.56 2.16
N ASP A 67 -18.14 2.84 0.85
CA ASP A 67 -19.05 3.64 0.01
C ASP A 67 -20.18 2.76 -0.58
#